data_AF-A0A944NGW7-F1
#
_entry.id   AF-A0A944NGW7-F1
#
_cell.length_a   1.000
_cell.length_b   1.000
_cell.length_c   1.000
_cell.angle_alpha   90.00
_cell.angle_beta   90.00
_cell.angle_gamma   90.00
#
_symmetry.space_group_name_H-M   'P 1'
#
loop_
_entity.id
_entity.type
_entity.pdbx_description
1 polymer ?
#
loop_
_entity_poly.entity_id
_entity_poly.type
_entity_poly.pdbx_seq_one_letter_code
_entity_poly.pdbx_strand_id
1 'polypeptide(L)'
;MKEKAISILENKGTEEAINFLENQEKVVSTGTLFNDLMRHTFWKKQDLDSTVVLAQAGISYNAEQAKSSSADEKKNYLTNVKQISYNLASFTWPGWDEEWIENIPENFLKLGYEAAKSNLHYAIELEKGALGVSRGYWIVAAHQLVSGEFLLAKENFEHAVNFAIKAKEEGDELLSKGFVQVAILLQTPKNVDSLKALDGIKLELSKLEYGDFYIKQLEDSLRIFKAE
;
A
#
# COMPACT_ATOMS: atom_id res chain seq x y z
N MET A 1 -21.40 14.22 -6.41
CA MET A 1 -20.09 14.62 -6.99
C MET A 1 -19.33 13.42 -7.52
N LYS A 2 -19.14 12.36 -6.72
CA LYS A 2 -18.52 11.08 -7.13
C LYS A 2 -19.02 10.51 -8.46
N GLU A 3 -20.32 10.25 -8.59
CA GLU A 3 -20.91 9.69 -9.82
C GLU A 3 -20.62 10.54 -11.06
N LYS A 4 -20.62 11.86 -10.90
CA LYS A 4 -20.28 12.78 -11.99
C LYS A 4 -18.80 12.68 -12.37
N ALA A 5 -17.90 12.58 -11.39
CA ALA A 5 -16.47 12.42 -11.63
C ALA A 5 -16.16 11.07 -12.30
N ILE A 6 -16.82 9.99 -11.87
CA ILE A 6 -16.75 8.66 -12.52
C ILE A 6 -17.26 8.75 -13.97
N SER A 7 -18.42 9.36 -14.17
CA SER A 7 -18.98 9.55 -15.51
C SER A 7 -18.03 10.35 -16.43
N ILE A 8 -17.35 11.38 -15.91
CA ILE A 8 -16.34 12.13 -16.68
C ILE A 8 -15.13 11.23 -17.00
N LEU A 9 -14.61 10.49 -16.01
CA LEU A 9 -13.51 9.55 -16.20
C LEU A 9 -13.82 8.50 -17.28
N GLU A 10 -15.06 7.99 -17.31
CA GLU A 10 -15.48 6.95 -18.26
C GLU A 10 -15.73 7.51 -19.67
N ASN A 11 -16.30 8.72 -19.79
CA ASN A 11 -16.72 9.27 -21.07
C ASN A 11 -15.72 10.24 -21.70
N LYS A 12 -14.82 10.82 -20.91
CA LYS A 12 -13.91 11.88 -21.36
C LYS A 12 -12.44 11.56 -21.08
N GLY A 13 -12.16 10.82 -20.01
CA GLY A 13 -10.81 10.37 -19.70
C GLY A 13 -10.30 10.91 -18.36
N THR A 14 -9.09 10.48 -18.01
CA THR A 14 -8.45 10.72 -16.71
C THR A 14 -8.11 12.19 -16.50
N GLU A 15 -7.61 12.88 -17.53
CA GLU A 15 -7.25 14.30 -17.46
C GLU A 15 -8.47 15.19 -17.20
N GLU A 16 -9.59 14.94 -17.88
CA GLU A 16 -10.84 15.68 -17.69
C GLU A 16 -11.44 15.43 -16.32
N ALA A 17 -11.29 14.21 -15.78
CA ALA A 17 -11.75 13.90 -14.43
C ALA A 17 -10.93 14.64 -13.37
N ILE A 18 -9.60 14.72 -13.54
CA ILE A 18 -8.71 15.50 -12.68
C ILE A 18 -9.08 16.99 -12.76
N ASN A 19 -9.16 17.54 -13.98
CA ASN A 19 -9.56 18.92 -14.20
C ASN A 19 -10.92 19.23 -13.56
N PHE A 20 -11.89 18.31 -13.67
CA PHE A 20 -13.17 18.46 -13.01
C PHE A 20 -13.03 18.58 -11.49
N LEU A 21 -12.24 17.70 -10.85
CA LEU A 21 -12.03 17.72 -9.40
C LEU A 21 -11.28 18.97 -8.93
N GLU A 22 -10.22 19.38 -9.63
CA GLU A 22 -9.40 20.54 -9.26
C GLU A 22 -10.17 21.87 -9.37
N ASN A 23 -11.19 21.93 -10.24
CA ASN A 23 -12.07 23.09 -10.39
C ASN A 23 -13.28 23.09 -9.45
N GLN A 24 -13.40 22.12 -8.54
CA GLN A 24 -14.42 22.16 -7.49
C GLN A 24 -14.01 23.12 -6.36
N GLU A 25 -14.97 23.41 -5.48
CA GLU A 25 -14.68 24.11 -4.24
C GLU A 25 -13.60 23.35 -3.45
N LYS A 26 -12.66 24.11 -2.86
CA LYS A 26 -11.48 23.58 -2.16
C LYS A 26 -11.84 23.06 -0.77
N VAL A 27 -12.62 21.99 -0.75
CA VAL A 27 -13.04 21.29 0.46
C VAL A 27 -12.36 19.93 0.56
N VAL A 28 -12.17 19.45 1.80
CA VAL A 28 -11.52 18.16 2.10
C VAL A 28 -12.16 17.00 1.35
N SER A 29 -13.48 17.04 1.16
CA SER A 29 -14.22 15.99 0.45
C SER A 29 -13.81 15.88 -1.03
N THR A 30 -13.41 16.98 -1.69
CA THR A 30 -12.84 16.93 -3.04
C THR A 30 -11.57 16.09 -3.07
N GLY A 31 -10.71 16.24 -2.04
CA GLY A 31 -9.48 15.45 -1.89
C GLY A 31 -9.73 13.95 -1.75
N THR A 32 -10.84 13.54 -1.12
CA THR A 32 -11.22 12.13 -1.00
C THR A 32 -11.69 11.50 -2.31
N LEU A 33 -12.20 12.31 -3.26
CA LEU A 33 -12.70 11.81 -4.54
C LEU A 33 -11.58 11.28 -5.42
N PHE A 34 -10.36 11.81 -5.35
CA PHE A 34 -9.21 11.24 -6.04
C PHE A 34 -8.97 9.79 -5.64
N ASN A 35 -9.06 9.49 -4.33
CA ASN A 35 -8.92 8.12 -3.83
C ASN A 35 -10.03 7.20 -4.37
N ASP A 36 -11.27 7.71 -4.43
CA ASP A 36 -12.40 6.96 -4.98
C ASP A 36 -12.22 6.66 -6.48
N LEU A 37 -11.79 7.64 -7.27
CA LEU A 37 -11.56 7.47 -8.70
C LEU A 37 -10.39 6.52 -8.97
N MET A 38 -9.30 6.65 -8.23
CA MET A 38 -8.15 5.74 -8.31
C MET A 38 -8.57 4.30 -8.01
N ARG A 39 -9.36 4.08 -6.94
CA ARG A 39 -9.88 2.73 -6.62
C ARG A 39 -10.85 2.19 -7.68
N HIS A 40 -11.72 3.04 -8.23
CA HIS A 40 -12.61 2.67 -9.33
C HIS A 40 -11.79 2.22 -10.55
N THR A 41 -10.77 2.99 -10.90
CA THR A 41 -9.91 2.71 -12.03
C THR A 41 -9.15 1.39 -11.87
N PHE A 42 -8.57 1.14 -10.69
CA PHE A 42 -7.85 -0.11 -10.42
C PHE A 42 -8.80 -1.32 -10.41
N TRP A 43 -9.86 -1.30 -9.60
CA TRP A 43 -10.68 -2.49 -9.38
C TRP A 43 -11.78 -2.71 -10.43
N LYS A 44 -12.27 -1.66 -11.11
CA LYS A 44 -13.37 -1.77 -12.08
C LYS A 44 -12.89 -1.67 -13.52
N LYS A 45 -11.91 -0.81 -13.80
CA LYS A 45 -11.37 -0.65 -15.16
C LYS A 45 -10.12 -1.48 -15.39
N GLN A 46 -9.46 -1.98 -14.34
CA GLN A 46 -8.18 -2.71 -14.46
C GLN A 46 -7.14 -1.90 -15.24
N ASP A 47 -7.07 -0.59 -14.95
CA ASP A 47 -6.23 0.37 -15.65
C ASP A 47 -5.21 0.95 -14.66
N LEU A 48 -4.00 0.38 -14.67
CA LEU A 48 -2.93 0.78 -13.75
C LEU A 48 -2.38 2.17 -14.08
N ASP A 49 -2.29 2.54 -15.37
CA ASP A 49 -1.77 3.83 -15.81
C ASP A 49 -2.63 4.98 -15.26
N SER A 50 -3.94 4.93 -15.51
CA SER A 50 -4.88 5.93 -15.02
C SER A 50 -4.94 5.94 -13.49
N THR A 51 -4.78 4.77 -12.85
CA THR A 51 -4.71 4.64 -11.39
C THR A 51 -3.53 5.44 -10.83
N VAL A 52 -2.34 5.30 -11.41
CA VAL A 52 -1.13 6.01 -10.99
C VAL A 52 -1.29 7.51 -11.19
N VAL A 53 -1.81 7.94 -12.35
CA VAL A 53 -2.02 9.37 -12.65
C VAL A 53 -3.00 10.02 -11.65
N LEU A 54 -4.12 9.35 -11.35
CA LEU A 54 -5.10 9.82 -10.36
C LEU A 54 -4.51 9.87 -8.94
N ALA A 55 -3.68 8.90 -8.58
CA ALA A 55 -3.01 8.88 -7.29
C ALA A 55 -2.05 10.07 -7.13
N GLN A 56 -1.21 10.33 -8.14
CA GLN A 56 -0.26 11.45 -8.13
C GLN A 56 -0.97 12.80 -8.08
N ALA A 57 -2.03 12.98 -8.87
CA ALA A 57 -2.86 14.19 -8.83
C ALA A 57 -3.51 14.37 -7.45
N GLY A 58 -4.07 13.30 -6.87
CA GLY A 58 -4.68 13.34 -5.54
C GLY A 58 -3.69 13.65 -4.43
N ILE A 59 -2.50 13.06 -4.44
CA ILE A 59 -1.42 13.36 -3.48
C ILE A 59 -1.03 14.84 -3.58
N SER A 60 -0.75 15.32 -4.80
CA SER A 60 -0.35 16.71 -5.04
C SER A 60 -1.43 17.71 -4.61
N TYR A 61 -2.68 17.47 -5.00
CA TYR A 61 -3.82 18.31 -4.63
C TYR A 61 -3.97 18.43 -3.11
N ASN A 62 -4.02 17.30 -2.40
CA ASN A 62 -4.22 17.31 -0.95
C ASN A 62 -3.01 17.94 -0.22
N ALA A 63 -1.78 17.65 -0.67
CA ALA A 63 -0.58 18.26 -0.09
C ALA A 63 -0.54 19.79 -0.30
N GLU A 64 -1.01 20.28 -1.45
CA GLU A 64 -1.08 21.71 -1.71
C GLU A 64 -2.15 22.40 -0.86
N GLN A 65 -3.36 21.83 -0.78
CA GLN A 65 -4.42 22.41 0.06
C GLN A 65 -3.99 22.46 1.54
N ALA A 66 -3.28 21.45 2.02
CA ALA A 66 -2.78 21.39 3.39
C ALA A 66 -1.87 22.57 3.78
N LYS A 67 -1.19 23.24 2.84
CA LYS A 67 -0.26 24.35 3.12
C LYS A 67 -0.98 25.63 3.56
N SER A 68 -2.18 25.88 3.03
CA SER A 68 -2.95 27.11 3.27
C SER A 68 -4.18 26.92 4.15
N SER A 69 -4.40 25.71 4.64
CA SER A 69 -5.56 25.34 5.44
C SER A 69 -5.38 25.59 6.94
N SER A 70 -6.49 25.65 7.67
CA SER A 70 -6.47 25.60 9.14
C SER A 70 -5.83 24.30 9.65
N ALA A 71 -5.44 24.24 10.93
CA ALA A 71 -4.79 23.05 11.50
C ALA A 71 -5.65 21.77 11.35
N ASP A 72 -6.95 21.86 11.59
CA ASP A 72 -7.88 20.73 11.49
C ASP A 72 -8.05 20.26 10.04
N GLU A 73 -8.23 21.20 9.11
CA GLU A 73 -8.31 20.89 7.69
C GLU A 73 -7.00 20.32 7.14
N LYS A 74 -5.85 20.89 7.54
CA LYS A 74 -4.52 20.39 7.20
C LYS A 74 -4.38 18.92 7.59
N LYS A 75 -4.77 18.56 8.83
CA LYS A 75 -4.75 17.16 9.29
C LYS A 75 -5.59 16.24 8.43
N ASN A 76 -6.76 16.70 7.97
CA ASN A 76 -7.63 15.92 7.09
C ASN A 76 -7.04 15.76 5.68
N TYR A 77 -6.48 16.82 5.10
CA TYR A 77 -5.78 16.73 3.82
C TYR A 77 -4.59 15.78 3.87
N LEU A 78 -3.73 15.87 4.90
CA LEU A 78 -2.61 14.95 5.06
C LEU A 78 -3.06 13.51 5.34
N THR A 79 -4.22 13.32 5.97
CA THR A 79 -4.83 11.98 6.11
C THR A 79 -5.20 11.39 4.75
N ASN A 80 -5.71 12.21 3.82
CA ASN A 80 -5.98 11.78 2.45
C ASN A 80 -4.69 11.45 1.70
N VAL A 81 -3.64 12.27 1.85
CA VAL A 81 -2.32 11.96 1.27
C VAL A 81 -1.84 10.59 1.75
N LYS A 82 -1.85 10.33 3.06
CA LYS A 82 -1.49 9.02 3.62
C LYS A 82 -2.29 7.88 2.97
N GLN A 83 -3.60 8.04 2.84
CA GLN A 83 -4.49 7.00 2.32
C GLN A 83 -4.24 6.71 0.84
N ILE A 84 -4.10 7.76 0.02
CA ILE A 84 -3.81 7.63 -1.41
C ILE A 84 -2.43 7.01 -1.60
N SER A 85 -1.43 7.45 -0.82
CA SER A 85 -0.08 6.87 -0.86
C SER A 85 -0.06 5.38 -0.51
N TYR A 86 -0.86 4.94 0.47
CA TYR A 86 -0.98 3.50 0.77
C TYR A 86 -1.52 2.72 -0.42
N ASN A 87 -2.61 3.20 -1.02
CA ASN A 87 -3.27 2.51 -2.12
C ASN A 87 -2.38 2.51 -3.37
N LEU A 88 -1.69 3.61 -3.68
CA LEU A 88 -0.71 3.64 -4.77
C LEU A 88 0.40 2.62 -4.54
N ALA A 89 0.97 2.57 -3.32
CA ALA A 89 1.99 1.58 -2.97
C ALA A 89 1.46 0.15 -3.08
N SER A 90 0.22 -0.11 -2.64
CA SER A 90 -0.42 -1.42 -2.74
C SER A 90 -0.65 -1.82 -4.20
N PHE A 91 -1.27 -0.96 -5.00
CA PHE A 91 -1.64 -1.24 -6.39
C PHE A 91 -0.44 -1.40 -7.34
N THR A 92 0.73 -0.92 -6.93
CA THR A 92 1.99 -1.05 -7.67
C THR A 92 2.90 -2.13 -7.07
N TRP A 93 2.45 -2.89 -6.07
CA TRP A 93 3.25 -3.98 -5.53
C TRP A 93 2.95 -5.29 -6.28
N PRO A 94 3.94 -5.92 -6.93
CA PRO A 94 3.74 -7.13 -7.72
C PRO A 94 3.42 -8.36 -6.87
N GLY A 95 3.64 -8.31 -5.55
CA GLY A 95 3.39 -9.43 -4.64
C GLY A 95 1.92 -9.86 -4.51
N TRP A 96 0.98 -9.07 -5.04
CA TRP A 96 -0.44 -9.45 -5.09
C TRP A 96 -0.77 -10.50 -6.16
N ASP A 97 0.07 -10.63 -7.20
CA ASP A 97 -0.14 -11.57 -8.32
C ASP A 97 -1.50 -11.40 -9.01
N GLU A 98 -1.90 -10.17 -9.28
CA GLU A 98 -3.16 -9.88 -9.96
C GLU A 98 -3.11 -10.38 -11.42
N GLU A 99 -4.02 -11.27 -11.80
CA GLU A 99 -4.02 -11.93 -13.12
C GLU A 99 -4.03 -10.97 -14.32
N TRP A 100 -4.63 -9.78 -14.15
CA TRP A 100 -4.74 -8.77 -15.20
C TRP A 100 -3.51 -7.86 -15.29
N ILE A 101 -2.54 -7.99 -14.38
CA ILE A 101 -1.28 -7.24 -14.37
C ILE A 101 -0.16 -8.18 -14.81
N GLU A 102 0.16 -8.19 -16.10
CA GLU A 102 1.25 -9.03 -16.62
C GLU A 102 2.63 -8.57 -16.13
N ASN A 103 2.86 -7.26 -16.07
CA ASN A 103 4.10 -6.66 -15.59
C ASN A 103 3.83 -5.24 -15.08
N ILE A 104 4.45 -4.87 -13.96
CA ILE A 104 4.40 -3.51 -13.43
C ILE A 104 5.63 -2.74 -13.94
N PRO A 105 5.46 -1.65 -14.70
CA PRO A 105 6.58 -0.84 -15.17
C PRO A 105 7.52 -0.37 -14.05
N GLU A 106 8.82 -0.33 -14.31
CA GLU A 106 9.84 0.04 -13.31
C GLU A 106 9.58 1.43 -12.68
N ASN A 107 9.12 2.39 -13.50
CA ASN A 107 8.74 3.71 -13.00
C ASN A 107 7.56 3.65 -12.03
N PHE A 108 6.63 2.70 -12.18
CA PHE A 108 5.51 2.50 -11.25
C PHE A 108 5.96 1.83 -9.96
N LEU A 109 6.90 0.86 -10.03
CA LEU A 109 7.53 0.29 -8.83
C LEU A 109 8.21 1.37 -7.99
N LYS A 110 8.99 2.25 -8.64
CA LYS A 110 9.64 3.37 -7.97
C LYS A 110 8.64 4.33 -7.32
N LEU A 111 7.56 4.67 -8.03
CA LEU A 111 6.49 5.51 -7.49
C LEU A 111 5.78 4.84 -6.30
N GLY A 112 5.54 3.54 -6.38
CA GLY A 112 4.99 2.73 -5.30
C GLY A 112 5.84 2.77 -4.04
N TYR A 113 7.16 2.62 -4.18
CA TYR A 113 8.07 2.68 -3.04
C TYR A 113 8.14 4.07 -2.40
N GLU A 114 8.16 5.14 -3.20
CA GLU A 114 8.07 6.52 -2.66
C GLU A 114 6.74 6.75 -1.94
N ALA A 115 5.64 6.22 -2.48
CA ALA A 115 4.32 6.28 -1.86
C ALA A 115 4.28 5.48 -0.54
N ALA A 116 4.91 4.31 -0.47
CA ALA A 116 5.04 3.52 0.76
C ALA A 116 5.74 4.32 1.87
N LYS A 117 6.87 4.97 1.55
CA LYS A 117 7.60 5.83 2.49
C LYS A 117 6.76 7.04 2.92
N SER A 118 6.05 7.68 1.99
CA SER A 118 5.13 8.77 2.29
C SER A 118 4.00 8.33 3.23
N ASN A 119 3.43 7.15 3.01
CA ASN A 119 2.41 6.58 3.88
C ASN A 119 2.92 6.36 5.31
N LEU A 120 4.11 5.76 5.46
CA LEU A 120 4.73 5.55 6.77
C LEU A 120 5.02 6.88 7.48
N HIS A 121 5.60 7.85 6.76
CA HIS A 121 5.86 9.19 7.28
C HIS A 121 4.60 9.81 7.87
N TYR A 122 3.50 9.85 7.12
CA TYR A 122 2.24 10.41 7.60
C TYR A 122 1.51 9.53 8.61
N ALA A 123 1.78 8.22 8.67
CA ALA A 123 1.27 7.37 9.76
C ALA A 123 1.85 7.81 11.11
N ILE A 124 3.15 8.15 11.12
CA ILE A 124 3.87 8.63 12.30
C ILE A 124 3.48 10.08 12.61
N GLU A 125 3.59 10.99 11.64
CA GLU A 125 3.32 12.43 11.84
C GLU A 125 1.90 12.69 12.34
N LEU A 126 0.90 11.97 11.80
CA LEU A 126 -0.50 12.17 12.14
C LEU A 126 -0.99 11.27 13.29
N GLU A 127 -0.07 10.57 13.95
CA GLU A 127 -0.32 9.69 15.09
C GLU A 127 -1.46 8.70 14.83
N LYS A 128 -1.40 7.96 13.71
CA LYS A 128 -2.47 7.05 13.27
C LYS A 128 -2.62 5.76 14.10
N GLY A 129 -2.04 5.74 15.29
CA GLY A 129 -1.99 4.58 16.17
C GLY A 129 -1.04 3.49 15.69
N ALA A 130 -0.82 2.49 16.55
CA ALA A 130 0.17 1.45 16.32
C ALA A 130 -0.10 0.63 15.05
N LEU A 131 -1.37 0.28 14.77
CA LEU A 131 -1.72 -0.47 13.56
C LEU A 131 -1.41 0.32 12.27
N GLY A 132 -1.69 1.63 12.28
CA GLY A 132 -1.39 2.49 11.14
C GLY A 132 0.10 2.56 10.82
N VAL A 133 0.95 2.58 11.85
CA VAL A 133 2.41 2.55 11.71
C VAL A 133 2.91 1.16 11.32
N SER A 134 2.34 0.09 11.88
CA SER A 134 2.64 -1.29 11.50
C SER A 134 2.49 -1.52 10.00
N ARG A 135 1.32 -1.17 9.45
CA ARG A 135 1.02 -1.32 8.02
C ARG A 135 1.90 -0.42 7.14
N GLY A 136 2.32 0.74 7.65
CA GLY A 136 3.27 1.61 6.97
C GLY A 136 4.65 0.98 6.83
N TYR A 137 5.17 0.36 7.90
CA TYR A 137 6.42 -0.40 7.83
C TYR A 137 6.30 -1.62 6.93
N TRP A 138 5.18 -2.34 7.02
CA TRP A 138 4.93 -3.52 6.20
C TRP A 138 4.97 -3.19 4.70
N ILE A 139 4.29 -2.14 4.25
CA ILE A 139 4.25 -1.80 2.82
C ILE A 139 5.60 -1.26 2.30
N VAL A 140 6.38 -0.59 3.16
CA VAL A 140 7.77 -0.21 2.83
C VAL A 140 8.63 -1.46 2.62
N ALA A 141 8.56 -2.42 3.56
CA ALA A 141 9.31 -3.67 3.47
C ALA A 141 8.90 -4.51 2.26
N ALA A 142 7.60 -4.52 1.92
CA ALA A 142 7.08 -5.21 0.74
C ALA A 142 7.74 -4.72 -0.57
N HIS A 143 7.92 -3.40 -0.73
CA HIS A 143 8.63 -2.80 -1.87
C HIS A 143 10.15 -3.06 -1.83
N GLN A 144 10.73 -3.20 -0.65
CA GLN A 144 12.15 -3.58 -0.50
C GLN A 144 12.41 -5.02 -0.99
N LEU A 145 11.43 -5.93 -0.86
CA LEU A 145 11.53 -7.27 -1.46
C LEU A 145 11.66 -7.20 -2.99
N VAL A 146 10.90 -6.31 -3.64
CA VAL A 146 10.93 -6.12 -5.10
C VAL A 146 12.33 -5.71 -5.57
N SER A 147 13.02 -4.87 -4.79
CA SER A 147 14.35 -4.35 -5.13
C SER A 147 15.50 -5.26 -4.66
N GLY A 148 15.19 -6.44 -4.10
CA GLY A 148 16.19 -7.37 -3.56
C GLY A 148 16.87 -6.89 -2.26
N GLU A 149 16.34 -5.85 -1.62
CA GLU A 149 16.88 -5.27 -0.38
C GLU A 149 16.45 -6.10 0.85
N PHE A 150 16.71 -7.42 0.82
CA PHE A 150 16.13 -8.38 1.77
C PHE A 150 16.48 -8.10 3.24
N LEU A 151 17.68 -7.58 3.53
CA LEU A 151 18.05 -7.20 4.90
C LEU A 151 17.23 -6.02 5.42
N LEU A 152 17.04 -4.99 4.60
CA LEU A 152 16.21 -3.83 4.97
C LEU A 152 14.73 -4.22 5.08
N ALA A 153 14.25 -5.06 4.16
CA ALA A 153 12.89 -5.60 4.21
C ALA A 153 12.66 -6.34 5.52
N LYS A 154 13.59 -7.22 5.92
CA LYS A 154 13.54 -7.94 7.20
C LYS A 154 13.43 -6.98 8.38
N GLU A 155 14.29 -5.97 8.46
CA GLU A 155 14.28 -4.98 9.56
C GLU A 155 12.94 -4.21 9.62
N ASN A 156 12.41 -3.77 8.49
CA ASN A 156 11.12 -3.07 8.45
C ASN A 156 9.95 -4.00 8.77
N PHE A 157 9.96 -5.26 8.37
CA PHE A 157 8.96 -6.23 8.82
C PHE A 157 9.05 -6.47 10.33
N GLU A 158 10.24 -6.51 10.93
CA GLU A 158 10.41 -6.58 12.39
C GLU A 158 9.84 -5.34 13.10
N HIS A 159 9.98 -4.15 12.51
CA HIS A 159 9.27 -2.95 12.99
C HIS A 159 7.75 -3.12 12.89
N ALA A 160 7.22 -3.63 11.78
CA ALA A 160 5.80 -3.91 11.63
C ALA A 160 5.29 -4.87 12.72
N VAL A 161 6.01 -5.98 12.98
CA VAL A 161 5.69 -6.92 14.08
C VAL A 161 5.56 -6.19 15.42
N ASN A 162 6.55 -5.38 15.77
CA ASN A 162 6.55 -4.65 17.05
C ASN A 162 5.35 -3.71 17.20
N PHE A 163 4.92 -3.08 16.12
CA PHE A 163 3.74 -2.20 16.13
C PHE A 163 2.42 -2.97 16.08
N ALA A 164 2.35 -4.11 15.39
CA ALA A 164 1.18 -4.98 15.41
C ALA A 164 0.91 -5.55 16.81
N ILE A 165 1.97 -5.97 17.53
CA ILE A 165 1.87 -6.40 18.95
C ILE A 165 1.29 -5.27 19.82
N LYS A 166 1.79 -4.04 19.66
CA LYS A 166 1.28 -2.87 20.39
C LYS A 166 -0.18 -2.56 20.05
N ALA A 167 -0.60 -2.82 18.82
CA ALA A 167 -1.97 -2.68 18.37
C ALA A 167 -2.89 -3.81 18.85
N LYS A 168 -2.31 -4.94 19.31
CA LYS A 168 -3.02 -6.20 19.62
C LYS A 168 -3.75 -6.78 18.41
N GLU A 169 -3.11 -6.69 17.24
CA GLU A 169 -3.64 -7.16 15.95
C GLU A 169 -2.89 -8.44 15.55
N GLU A 170 -3.39 -9.59 16.00
CA GLU A 170 -2.72 -10.89 15.86
C GLU A 170 -2.48 -11.28 14.39
N GLY A 171 -3.43 -11.00 13.50
CA GLY A 171 -3.30 -11.25 12.07
C GLY A 171 -2.14 -10.45 11.44
N ASP A 172 -2.10 -9.14 11.67
CA ASP A 172 -1.01 -8.26 11.19
C ASP A 172 0.35 -8.65 11.82
N GLU A 173 0.37 -9.11 13.08
CA GLU A 173 1.58 -9.60 13.75
C GLU A 173 2.13 -10.87 13.07
N LEU A 174 1.28 -11.90 12.92
CA LEU A 174 1.67 -13.17 12.31
C LEU A 174 2.05 -13.00 10.84
N LEU A 175 1.30 -12.19 10.09
CA LEU A 175 1.63 -11.84 8.71
C LEU A 175 3.03 -11.21 8.63
N SER A 176 3.29 -10.20 9.46
CA SER A 176 4.59 -9.52 9.47
C SER A 176 5.73 -10.47 9.86
N LYS A 177 5.53 -11.35 10.86
CA LYS A 177 6.50 -12.40 11.21
C LYS A 177 6.75 -13.36 10.06
N GLY A 178 5.70 -13.73 9.32
CA GLY A 178 5.81 -14.56 8.12
C GLY A 178 6.69 -13.89 7.08
N PHE A 179 6.47 -12.59 6.83
CA PHE A 179 7.27 -11.82 5.88
C PHE A 179 8.73 -11.60 6.30
N VAL A 180 9.04 -11.57 7.61
CA VAL A 180 10.44 -11.66 8.10
C VAL A 180 11.08 -12.96 7.59
N GLN A 181 10.38 -14.10 7.68
CA GLN A 181 10.90 -15.37 7.17
C GLN A 181 10.97 -15.40 5.64
N VAL A 182 10.01 -14.80 4.93
CA VAL A 182 10.05 -14.63 3.48
C VAL A 182 11.32 -13.88 3.08
N ALA A 183 11.62 -12.74 3.70
CA ALA A 183 12.83 -11.97 3.41
C ALA A 183 14.12 -12.80 3.62
N ILE A 184 14.19 -13.57 4.71
CA ILE A 184 15.33 -14.45 4.99
C ILE A 184 15.45 -15.56 3.94
N LEU A 185 14.34 -16.17 3.51
CA LEU A 185 14.33 -17.24 2.51
C LEU A 185 14.65 -16.73 1.11
N LEU A 186 14.24 -15.51 0.76
CA LEU A 186 14.64 -14.90 -0.51
C LEU A 186 16.14 -14.60 -0.56
N GLN A 187 16.73 -14.22 0.58
CA GLN A 187 18.18 -14.06 0.70
C GLN A 187 18.94 -15.39 0.78
N THR A 188 18.38 -16.38 1.49
CA THR A 188 18.99 -17.69 1.77
C THR A 188 17.95 -18.82 1.61
N PRO A 189 17.71 -19.30 0.37
CA PRO A 189 16.58 -20.19 0.05
C PRO A 189 16.53 -21.54 0.80
N LYS A 190 17.67 -22.00 1.32
CA LYS A 190 17.80 -23.28 2.04
C LYS A 190 17.88 -23.11 3.56
N ASN A 191 17.51 -21.96 4.10
CA ASN A 191 17.48 -21.74 5.54
C ASN A 191 16.39 -22.61 6.19
N VAL A 192 16.80 -23.74 6.78
CA VAL A 192 15.90 -24.74 7.39
C VAL A 192 15.12 -24.16 8.57
N ASP A 193 15.75 -23.30 9.37
CA ASP A 193 15.10 -22.68 10.52
C ASP A 193 13.98 -21.73 10.09
N SER A 194 14.22 -20.92 9.05
CA SER A 194 13.21 -20.03 8.48
C SER A 194 12.08 -20.78 7.77
N LEU A 195 12.36 -21.89 7.09
CA LEU A 195 11.31 -22.75 6.52
C LEU A 195 10.39 -23.27 7.63
N LYS A 196 10.99 -23.85 8.69
CA LYS A 196 10.23 -24.38 9.83
C LYS A 196 9.45 -23.29 10.57
N ALA A 197 10.05 -22.11 10.75
CA ALA A 197 9.39 -20.98 11.38
C ALA A 197 8.19 -20.49 10.54
N LEU A 198 8.35 -20.40 9.21
CA LEU A 198 7.28 -20.01 8.31
C LEU A 198 6.11 -21.02 8.34
N ASP A 199 6.40 -22.32 8.32
CA ASP A 199 5.37 -23.36 8.44
C ASP A 199 4.59 -23.25 9.76
N GLY A 200 5.28 -23.00 10.87
CA GLY A 200 4.64 -22.74 12.16
C GLY A 200 3.75 -21.51 12.15
N ILE A 201 4.19 -20.41 11.52
CA ILE A 201 3.40 -19.18 11.38
C ILE A 201 2.15 -19.42 10.53
N LYS A 202 2.26 -20.15 9.42
CA LYS A 202 1.10 -20.52 8.59
C LYS A 202 0.08 -21.35 9.37
N LEU A 203 0.55 -22.28 10.20
CA LEU A 203 -0.33 -23.05 11.08
C LEU A 203 -1.10 -22.16 12.06
N GLU A 204 -0.46 -21.15 12.67
CA GLU A 204 -1.15 -20.20 13.53
C GLU A 204 -2.12 -19.30 12.74
N LEU A 205 -1.71 -18.78 11.58
CA LEU A 205 -2.57 -17.99 10.70
C LEU A 205 -3.84 -18.75 10.31
N SER A 206 -3.75 -20.05 10.01
CA SER A 206 -4.90 -20.88 9.61
C SER A 206 -6.01 -20.98 10.68
N LYS A 207 -5.71 -20.63 11.93
CA LYS A 207 -6.67 -20.61 13.03
C LYS A 207 -7.44 -19.29 13.13
N LEU A 208 -6.99 -18.25 12.43
CA LEU A 208 -7.61 -16.92 12.44
C LEU A 208 -8.70 -16.80 11.37
N GLU A 209 -9.64 -15.88 11.63
CA GLU A 209 -10.55 -15.39 10.60
C GLU A 209 -9.72 -14.75 9.47
N TYR A 210 -9.93 -15.18 8.22
CA TYR A 210 -9.14 -14.80 7.04
C TYR A 210 -7.67 -15.30 7.02
N GLY A 211 -7.34 -16.33 7.82
CA GLY A 211 -6.02 -16.97 7.81
C GLY A 211 -5.50 -17.35 6.42
N ASP A 212 -6.36 -17.95 5.60
CA ASP A 212 -6.02 -18.37 4.23
C ASP A 212 -5.57 -17.21 3.34
N PHE A 213 -6.17 -16.01 3.53
CA PHE A 213 -5.79 -14.82 2.79
C PHE A 213 -4.35 -14.37 3.14
N TYR A 214 -3.97 -14.46 4.41
CA TYR A 214 -2.61 -14.14 4.85
C TYR A 214 -1.59 -15.19 4.38
N ILE A 215 -1.95 -16.47 4.46
CA ILE A 215 -1.09 -17.57 4.00
C ILE A 215 -0.81 -17.42 2.50
N LYS A 216 -1.85 -17.14 1.70
CA LYS A 216 -1.71 -16.90 0.26
C LYS A 216 -0.71 -15.79 -0.05
N GLN A 217 -0.75 -14.66 0.66
CA GLN A 217 0.20 -13.56 0.46
C GLN A 217 1.67 -13.99 0.69
N LEU A 218 1.92 -14.81 1.71
CA LEU A 218 3.27 -15.34 1.99
C LEU A 218 3.76 -16.27 0.88
N GLU A 219 2.87 -17.10 0.37
CA GLU A 219 3.14 -18.07 -0.69
C GLU A 219 3.37 -17.40 -2.04
N ASP A 220 2.51 -16.47 -2.41
CA ASP A 220 2.62 -15.69 -3.63
C ASP A 220 3.90 -14.87 -3.64
N SER A 221 4.21 -14.19 -2.54
CA SER A 221 5.46 -13.42 -2.43
C SER A 221 6.71 -14.31 -2.59
N LEU A 222 6.72 -15.50 -1.99
CA LEU A 222 7.84 -16.44 -2.18
C LEU A 222 7.92 -16.95 -3.62
N ARG A 223 6.80 -17.17 -4.29
CA ARG A 223 6.78 -17.61 -5.69
C ARG A 223 7.28 -16.50 -6.62
N ILE A 224 6.79 -15.28 -6.44
CA ILE A 224 7.06 -14.13 -7.33
C ILE A 224 8.48 -13.62 -7.17
N PHE A 225 9.01 -13.56 -5.96
CA PHE A 225 10.30 -12.94 -5.69
C PHE A 225 11.46 -13.92 -5.61
N LYS A 226 11.22 -15.24 -5.68
CA LYS A 226 12.33 -16.20 -5.80
C LYS A 226 13.05 -15.96 -7.12
N ALA A 227 14.34 -15.65 -7.04
CA ALA A 227 15.21 -15.68 -8.20
C ALA A 227 15.28 -17.12 -8.75
N GLU A 228 15.17 -17.26 -10.08
CA GLU A 228 15.47 -18.50 -10.79
C GLU A 228 16.94 -18.93 -10.61
#